data_AF-A0A2A3HAK0-F1
#
_entry.id   AF-A0A2A3HAK0-F1
#
_cell.length_a   1.000
_cell.length_b   1.000
_cell.length_c   1.000
_cell.angle_alpha   90.00
_cell.angle_beta   90.00
_cell.angle_gamma   90.00
#
_symmetry.space_group_name_H-M   'P 1'
#
loop_
_entity.id
_entity.type
_entity.pdbx_description
1 polymer ?
#
loop_
_entity_poly.entity_id
_entity_poly.type
_entity_poly.pdbx_seq_one_letter_code
_entity_poly.pdbx_strand_id
1 'polypeptide(L)'
;MAFAFGLLLSGGPAVSAAPAAGPVFSITSNSQQDLFVQAIDTPDAVVRIAGNVDLDLTGREYLPVAPGVQILGDRTQRPQGPRLFTTSFPHILFRVGNDGDGTHSDNVRFSGIRLQGAESDDPYSAVDTSDSDGIRVDSSLNVEIDHSEIDHWRGSAVNIQDGQSRIGLWNAQTVWVHDNYIHHNQHPTGIICCGHGAGYGVVMGHGAYALVERNVFDYNRHAITGDGSAGDGYLAYRNLIWGGGGDNSHVWHTHEIDMHGNDSSCSYECGSAGEYMDVEYNTVWYTNGTGVKLRGTPSVGMTVSHNVFRHSSLWVGSILPIHAALDQTETGLHQSANTLDSYTGGQRKYCDFDGDGVNDAFIATGITWWYQSSSLGGRWSYLNQSTTRLADVTLGDVDGDGLCDVSYPGGVFVNPGQDASSTTAVSNGP
;
A
#
# COMPACT_ATOMS: atom_id res chain seq x y z
N MET A 1 19.77 -70.88 -8.22
CA MET A 1 20.04 -69.52 -8.73
C MET A 1 19.24 -68.55 -7.89
N ALA A 2 19.88 -67.91 -6.91
CA ALA A 2 19.28 -66.93 -6.03
C ALA A 2 19.86 -65.57 -6.40
N PHE A 3 18.99 -64.61 -6.75
CA PHE A 3 19.37 -63.21 -6.93
C PHE A 3 19.04 -62.48 -5.63
N ALA A 4 20.09 -61.99 -4.95
CA ALA A 4 19.98 -61.10 -3.81
C ALA A 4 19.85 -59.66 -4.32
N PHE A 5 18.76 -58.98 -3.96
CA PHE A 5 18.62 -57.54 -4.14
C PHE A 5 19.36 -56.82 -3.01
N GLY A 6 20.39 -56.05 -3.38
CA GLY A 6 21.08 -55.13 -2.48
C GLY A 6 20.25 -53.87 -2.25
N LEU A 7 19.97 -53.56 -0.99
CA LEU A 7 19.34 -52.32 -0.57
C LEU A 7 20.40 -51.20 -0.61
N LEU A 8 20.28 -50.28 -1.57
CA LEU A 8 21.03 -49.02 -1.57
C LEU A 8 20.38 -48.07 -0.57
N LEU A 9 21.08 -47.77 0.53
CA LEU A 9 20.75 -46.69 1.44
C LEU A 9 20.98 -45.36 0.70
N SER A 10 19.91 -44.73 0.20
CA SER A 10 19.96 -43.38 -0.33
C SER A 10 20.32 -42.40 0.78
N GLY A 11 21.25 -41.49 0.47
CA GLY A 11 21.69 -40.42 1.34
C GLY A 11 20.52 -39.56 1.82
N GLY A 12 20.54 -39.23 3.11
CA GLY A 12 19.59 -38.29 3.70
C GLY A 12 19.64 -36.92 3.01
N PRO A 13 18.55 -36.14 3.06
CA PRO A 13 18.53 -34.79 2.51
C PRO A 13 19.65 -33.99 3.16
N ALA A 14 20.47 -33.36 2.32
CA ALA A 14 21.42 -32.36 2.76
C ALA A 14 20.63 -31.30 3.53
N VAL A 15 20.96 -31.13 4.80
CA VAL A 15 20.52 -30.00 5.61
C VAL A 15 21.03 -28.76 4.88
N SER A 16 20.13 -28.06 4.18
CA SER A 16 20.41 -26.74 3.63
C SER A 16 20.91 -25.90 4.79
N ALA A 17 22.18 -25.47 4.73
CA ALA A 17 22.70 -24.52 5.69
C ALA A 17 21.75 -23.32 5.69
N ALA A 18 21.36 -22.85 6.88
CA ALA A 18 20.67 -21.56 6.99
C ALA A 18 21.52 -20.53 6.22
N PRO A 19 20.91 -19.70 5.35
CA PRO A 19 21.66 -18.68 4.64
C PRO A 19 22.46 -17.87 5.66
N ALA A 20 23.74 -17.65 5.37
CA ALA A 20 24.58 -16.82 6.21
C ALA A 20 23.89 -15.45 6.36
N ALA A 21 23.79 -14.94 7.59
CA ALA A 21 23.21 -13.62 7.83
C ALA A 21 23.96 -12.60 6.96
N GLY A 22 23.23 -11.90 6.08
CA GLY A 22 23.80 -10.92 5.18
C GLY A 22 24.43 -9.73 5.92
N PRO A 23 25.20 -8.89 5.20
CA PRO A 23 25.93 -7.79 5.83
C PRO A 23 24.98 -6.79 6.48
N VAL A 24 25.28 -6.38 7.73
CA VAL A 24 24.49 -5.38 8.46
C VAL A 24 25.15 -4.02 8.34
N PHE A 25 24.39 -3.03 7.87
CA PHE A 25 24.80 -1.63 7.80
C PHE A 25 23.99 -0.82 8.81
N SER A 26 24.63 0.16 9.46
CA SER A 26 23.97 1.06 10.40
C SER A 26 24.14 2.50 9.95
N ILE A 27 23.03 3.13 9.57
CA ILE A 27 22.93 4.54 9.21
C ILE A 27 22.49 5.28 10.48
N THR A 28 23.39 6.09 11.02
CA THR A 28 23.27 6.75 12.33
C THR A 28 23.41 8.27 12.26
N SER A 29 23.78 8.82 11.10
CA SER A 29 23.84 10.26 10.86
C SER A 29 23.40 10.66 9.46
N ASN A 30 22.97 11.91 9.32
CA ASN A 30 22.48 12.49 8.07
C ASN A 30 23.55 12.57 6.97
N SER A 31 24.83 12.47 7.32
CA SER A 31 25.96 12.56 6.37
C SER A 31 26.34 11.20 5.76
N GLN A 32 25.58 10.14 6.03
CA GLN A 32 25.88 8.77 5.61
C GLN A 32 25.12 8.36 4.34
N GLN A 33 24.69 9.31 3.50
CA GLN A 33 23.97 9.02 2.25
C GLN A 33 24.74 8.09 1.31
N ASP A 34 26.07 8.23 1.19
CA ASP A 34 26.88 7.36 0.34
C ASP A 34 27.01 5.94 0.92
N LEU A 35 27.07 5.82 2.25
CA LEU A 35 27.06 4.52 2.93
C LEU A 35 25.71 3.82 2.75
N PHE A 36 24.61 4.56 2.84
CA PHE A 36 23.28 4.03 2.57
C PHE A 36 23.15 3.54 1.13
N VAL A 37 23.57 4.33 0.15
CA VAL A 37 23.54 3.93 -1.28
C VAL A 37 24.41 2.69 -1.52
N GLN A 38 25.59 2.59 -0.92
CA GLN A 38 26.40 1.38 -0.97
C GLN A 38 25.69 0.18 -0.34
N ALA A 39 25.03 0.39 0.80
CA ALA A 39 24.38 -0.67 1.56
C ALA A 39 23.20 -1.29 0.79
N ILE A 40 22.36 -0.46 0.16
CA ILE A 40 21.20 -0.94 -0.62
C ILE A 40 21.59 -1.63 -1.93
N ASP A 41 22.79 -1.35 -2.46
CA ASP A 41 23.35 -2.06 -3.63
C ASP A 41 24.11 -3.35 -3.24
N THR A 42 24.13 -3.70 -1.94
CA THR A 42 24.79 -4.91 -1.45
C THR A 42 23.75 -6.03 -1.25
N PRO A 43 23.83 -7.17 -1.97
CA PRO A 43 22.88 -8.27 -1.81
C PRO A 43 22.78 -8.77 -0.36
N ASP A 44 21.57 -9.15 0.04
CA ASP A 44 21.21 -9.65 1.37
C ASP A 44 21.48 -8.67 2.52
N ALA A 45 21.77 -7.40 2.23
CA ALA A 45 22.11 -6.43 3.27
C ALA A 45 20.93 -6.08 4.16
N VAL A 46 21.17 -6.02 5.47
CA VAL A 46 20.23 -5.43 6.44
C VAL A 46 20.69 -4.02 6.76
N VAL A 47 19.98 -3.03 6.24
CA VAL A 47 20.26 -1.61 6.39
C VAL A 47 19.38 -1.05 7.52
N ARG A 48 19.96 -0.88 8.70
CA ARG A 48 19.26 -0.29 9.86
C ARG A 48 19.49 1.21 9.90
N ILE A 49 18.41 1.98 9.98
CA ILE A 49 18.45 3.44 9.97
C ILE A 49 17.91 3.96 11.30
N ALA A 50 18.76 4.64 12.05
CA ALA A 50 18.40 5.21 13.35
C ALA A 50 17.28 6.24 13.19
N GLY A 51 16.27 6.19 14.07
CA GLY A 51 15.01 6.92 13.85
C GLY A 51 15.07 8.45 13.90
N ASN A 52 16.23 9.03 14.23
CA ASN A 52 16.48 10.47 14.16
C ASN A 52 17.24 10.91 12.90
N VAL A 53 17.57 9.97 12.01
CA VAL A 53 18.26 10.26 10.76
C VAL A 53 17.31 10.93 9.79
N ASP A 54 17.82 11.97 9.15
CA ASP A 54 17.19 12.69 8.05
C ASP A 54 18.15 12.65 6.86
N LEU A 55 17.96 11.66 5.99
CA LEU A 55 18.87 11.29 4.92
C LEU A 55 18.47 11.98 3.62
N ASP A 56 19.29 12.93 3.19
CA ASP A 56 19.08 13.68 1.96
C ASP A 56 19.60 12.89 0.74
N LEU A 57 18.67 12.50 -0.12
CA LEU A 57 18.91 11.80 -1.39
C LEU A 57 18.70 12.72 -2.60
N THR A 58 18.65 14.04 -2.39
CA THR A 58 18.53 15.04 -3.46
C THR A 58 19.58 14.82 -4.54
N GLY A 59 19.14 14.85 -5.80
CA GLY A 59 19.96 14.66 -6.98
C GLY A 59 20.31 13.20 -7.28
N ARG A 60 19.78 12.24 -6.53
CA ARG A 60 19.89 10.80 -6.85
C ARG A 60 18.62 10.30 -7.54
N GLU A 61 18.83 9.37 -8.46
CA GLU A 61 17.77 8.68 -9.21
C GLU A 61 18.24 7.26 -9.53
N TYR A 62 17.30 6.36 -9.77
CA TYR A 62 17.51 4.95 -10.09
C TYR A 62 18.46 4.24 -9.11
N LEU A 63 18.30 4.49 -7.80
CA LEU A 63 19.10 3.81 -6.78
C LEU A 63 18.75 2.31 -6.79
N PRO A 64 19.69 1.43 -7.18
CA PRO A 64 19.42 0.00 -7.23
C PRO A 64 19.28 -0.54 -5.80
N VAL A 65 18.25 -1.34 -5.59
CA VAL A 65 18.07 -2.12 -4.36
C VAL A 65 18.33 -3.58 -4.70
N ALA A 66 19.45 -4.11 -4.22
CA ALA A 66 19.90 -5.45 -4.52
C ALA A 66 18.94 -6.53 -3.95
N PRO A 67 18.95 -7.76 -4.49
CA PRO A 67 18.16 -8.86 -3.96
C PRO A 67 18.44 -9.10 -2.47
N GLY A 68 17.40 -9.45 -1.70
CA GLY A 68 17.52 -9.78 -0.28
C GLY A 68 17.67 -8.57 0.66
N VAL A 69 17.75 -7.34 0.13
CA VAL A 69 17.97 -6.14 0.94
C VAL A 69 16.79 -5.81 1.82
N GLN A 70 17.07 -5.49 3.09
CA GLN A 70 16.09 -5.08 4.08
C GLN A 70 16.44 -3.65 4.55
N ILE A 71 15.62 -2.66 4.18
CA ILE A 71 15.75 -1.26 4.62
C ILE A 71 14.81 -1.05 5.80
N LEU A 72 15.38 -0.95 7.01
CA LEU A 72 14.64 -1.00 8.27
C LEU A 72 14.87 0.28 9.08
N GLY A 73 13.83 1.10 9.21
CA GLY A 73 13.83 2.25 10.10
C GLY A 73 13.52 1.88 11.55
N ASP A 74 14.17 2.57 12.47
CA ASP A 74 13.97 2.37 13.91
C ASP A 74 12.80 3.23 14.44
N ARG A 75 11.57 2.77 14.20
CA ARG A 75 10.36 3.42 14.75
C ARG A 75 10.10 3.07 16.21
N THR A 76 10.70 2.00 16.74
CA THR A 76 10.53 1.61 18.15
C THR A 76 11.26 2.55 19.11
N GLN A 77 12.36 3.19 18.68
CA GLN A 77 13.03 4.24 19.47
C GLN A 77 12.52 5.65 19.20
N ARG A 78 12.06 5.92 17.97
CA ARG A 78 11.54 7.22 17.54
C ARG A 78 10.24 7.00 16.78
N PRO A 79 9.08 7.26 17.39
CA PRO A 79 7.76 7.21 16.78
C PRO A 79 7.60 7.57 15.30
N GLN A 80 8.24 8.68 14.90
CA GLN A 80 8.20 9.18 13.53
C GLN A 80 9.05 8.36 12.55
N GLY A 81 10.09 7.68 13.02
CA GLY A 81 11.06 6.99 12.18
C GLY A 81 12.00 7.92 11.41
N PRO A 82 13.05 7.34 10.81
CA PRO A 82 13.98 8.08 9.98
C PRO A 82 13.29 8.59 8.72
N ARG A 83 13.70 9.77 8.26
CA ARG A 83 13.27 10.29 6.96
C ARG A 83 14.33 10.06 5.91
N LEU A 84 13.92 9.56 4.75
CA LEU A 84 14.70 9.50 3.52
C LEU A 84 13.96 10.42 2.55
N PHE A 85 14.57 11.52 2.13
CA PHE A 85 13.89 12.53 1.34
C PHE A 85 14.71 12.99 0.15
N THR A 86 14.02 13.59 -0.82
CA THR A 86 14.64 14.29 -1.94
C THR A 86 13.97 15.66 -2.10
N THR A 87 14.74 16.66 -2.53
CA THR A 87 14.24 17.96 -2.99
C THR A 87 14.32 18.12 -4.50
N SER A 88 14.79 17.08 -5.21
CA SER A 88 14.70 16.94 -6.66
C SER A 88 13.59 15.97 -7.05
N PHE A 89 13.27 15.91 -8.34
CA PHE A 89 12.22 15.07 -8.91
C PHE A 89 12.83 13.91 -9.73
N PRO A 90 13.36 12.85 -9.09
CA PRO A 90 13.88 11.70 -9.82
C PRO A 90 12.76 11.04 -10.62
N HIS A 91 13.05 10.50 -11.80
CA HIS A 91 12.06 9.66 -12.50
C HIS A 91 11.63 8.48 -11.62
N ILE A 92 12.62 7.84 -10.98
CA ILE A 92 12.45 6.77 -10.00
C ILE A 92 13.51 6.99 -8.93
N LEU A 93 13.16 7.04 -7.64
CA LEU A 93 14.16 7.13 -6.57
C LEU A 93 14.77 5.74 -6.29
N PHE A 94 13.97 4.78 -5.83
CA PHE A 94 14.41 3.41 -5.54
C PHE A 94 13.94 2.45 -6.63
N ARG A 95 14.85 1.59 -7.10
CA ARG A 95 14.57 0.60 -8.13
C ARG A 95 14.88 -0.82 -7.65
N VAL A 96 13.83 -1.62 -7.49
CA VAL A 96 13.88 -3.04 -7.12
C VAL A 96 13.73 -3.86 -8.39
N GLY A 97 14.84 -4.40 -8.90
CA GLY A 97 14.90 -5.02 -10.23
C GLY A 97 15.00 -4.01 -11.38
N ASN A 98 15.04 -4.52 -12.61
CA ASN A 98 15.03 -3.72 -13.84
C ASN A 98 14.58 -4.60 -15.01
N ASP A 99 13.35 -4.40 -15.48
CA ASP A 99 12.76 -5.17 -16.58
C ASP A 99 13.48 -4.94 -17.91
N GLY A 100 14.02 -3.73 -18.13
CA GLY A 100 14.78 -3.40 -19.35
C GLY A 100 16.07 -4.20 -19.49
N ASP A 101 16.67 -4.57 -18.35
CA ASP A 101 17.88 -5.40 -18.29
C ASP A 101 17.57 -6.87 -17.97
N GLY A 102 16.31 -7.23 -17.72
CA GLY A 102 15.89 -8.56 -17.28
C GLY A 102 16.47 -8.98 -15.93
N THR A 103 16.78 -8.01 -15.06
CA THR A 103 17.31 -8.26 -13.70
C THR A 103 16.21 -8.14 -12.66
N HIS A 104 16.34 -8.91 -11.58
CA HIS A 104 15.33 -8.98 -10.53
C HIS A 104 15.95 -8.85 -9.15
N SER A 105 15.20 -8.30 -8.21
CA SER A 105 15.62 -8.09 -6.83
C SER A 105 14.57 -8.66 -5.88
N ASP A 106 14.54 -9.99 -5.81
CA ASP A 106 13.59 -10.71 -4.96
C ASP A 106 13.95 -10.58 -3.47
N ASN A 107 12.97 -10.76 -2.58
CA ASN A 107 13.12 -10.78 -1.11
C ASN A 107 13.56 -9.43 -0.52
N VAL A 108 13.04 -8.33 -1.05
CA VAL A 108 13.33 -6.97 -0.59
C VAL A 108 12.28 -6.49 0.41
N ARG A 109 12.69 -5.72 1.41
CA ARG A 109 11.76 -5.07 2.35
C ARG A 109 12.08 -3.61 2.60
N PHE A 110 11.06 -2.77 2.61
CA PHE A 110 11.10 -1.40 3.11
C PHE A 110 10.18 -1.31 4.32
N SER A 111 10.73 -1.11 5.51
CA SER A 111 9.93 -1.07 6.74
C SER A 111 10.31 0.09 7.64
N GLY A 112 9.29 0.77 8.19
CA GLY A 112 9.49 1.70 9.29
C GLY A 112 10.17 3.03 8.89
N ILE A 113 10.09 3.45 7.63
CA ILE A 113 10.72 4.70 7.17
C ILE A 113 9.68 5.80 6.87
N ARG A 114 10.13 7.04 6.75
CA ARG A 114 9.38 8.13 6.08
C ARG A 114 10.06 8.44 4.76
N LEU A 115 9.41 8.12 3.66
CA LEU A 115 9.91 8.31 2.31
C LEU A 115 9.22 9.51 1.65
N GLN A 116 9.92 10.64 1.63
CA GLN A 116 9.34 11.91 1.21
C GLN A 116 9.91 12.37 -0.15
N GLY A 117 9.02 12.55 -1.12
CA GLY A 117 9.31 13.19 -2.40
C GLY A 117 9.39 14.71 -2.30
N ALA A 118 9.57 15.37 -3.45
CA ALA A 118 9.79 16.81 -3.53
C ALA A 118 8.53 17.63 -3.89
N GLU A 119 7.38 16.98 -4.07
CA GLU A 119 6.14 17.68 -4.43
C GLU A 119 5.68 18.63 -3.32
N SER A 120 4.95 19.66 -3.70
CA SER A 120 4.38 20.65 -2.77
C SER A 120 3.02 20.18 -2.23
N ASP A 121 2.63 20.70 -1.06
CA ASP A 121 1.24 20.63 -0.57
C ASP A 121 0.26 21.34 -1.52
N ASP A 122 0.75 22.27 -2.34
CA ASP A 122 -0.01 22.84 -3.45
C ASP A 122 0.14 21.93 -4.68
N PRO A 123 -0.86 21.08 -5.00
CA PRO A 123 -0.75 20.15 -6.11
C PRO A 123 -0.60 20.86 -7.47
N TYR A 124 -0.91 22.17 -7.56
CA TYR A 124 -0.77 22.94 -8.79
C TYR A 124 0.66 23.39 -9.08
N SER A 125 1.57 23.23 -8.13
CA SER A 125 2.94 23.72 -8.26
C SER A 125 3.71 23.04 -9.40
N ALA A 126 3.27 21.83 -9.79
CA ALA A 126 3.96 20.95 -10.72
C ALA A 126 3.09 20.55 -11.93
N VAL A 127 2.02 21.29 -12.25
CA VAL A 127 1.16 20.98 -13.40
C VAL A 127 1.96 20.79 -14.69
N ASP A 128 1.65 19.72 -15.42
CA ASP A 128 2.28 19.35 -16.70
C ASP A 128 3.82 19.17 -16.62
N THR A 129 4.33 18.82 -15.44
CA THR A 129 5.74 18.43 -15.26
C THR A 129 5.91 16.91 -15.39
N SER A 130 7.15 16.41 -15.32
CA SER A 130 7.41 14.97 -15.43
C SER A 130 7.11 14.24 -14.13
N ASP A 131 6.54 13.05 -14.20
CA ASP A 131 6.31 12.21 -13.03
C ASP A 131 7.60 11.90 -12.25
N SER A 132 7.41 11.62 -10.95
CA SER A 132 8.48 11.24 -10.03
C SER A 132 7.97 10.13 -9.12
N ASP A 133 8.61 8.96 -9.21
CA ASP A 133 8.21 7.77 -8.46
C ASP A 133 9.14 7.51 -7.27
N GLY A 134 8.55 7.11 -6.14
CA GLY A 134 9.26 6.76 -4.92
C GLY A 134 9.95 5.41 -5.02
N ILE A 135 9.15 4.34 -5.03
CA ILE A 135 9.62 2.95 -5.11
C ILE A 135 9.09 2.33 -6.40
N ARG A 136 9.99 1.89 -7.28
CA ARG A 136 9.67 1.05 -8.44
C ARG A 136 10.05 -0.40 -8.17
N VAL A 137 9.10 -1.31 -8.38
CA VAL A 137 9.31 -2.76 -8.39
C VAL A 137 9.14 -3.26 -9.82
N ASP A 138 10.20 -3.81 -10.40
CA ASP A 138 10.23 -4.37 -11.76
C ASP A 138 10.36 -5.90 -11.67
N SER A 139 9.27 -6.63 -11.97
CA SER A 139 9.14 -8.09 -11.98
C SER A 139 9.87 -8.81 -10.84
N SER A 140 9.84 -8.26 -9.62
CA SER A 140 10.58 -8.79 -8.47
C SER A 140 9.62 -9.42 -7.46
N LEU A 141 10.02 -10.56 -6.89
CA LEU A 141 9.17 -11.39 -6.03
C LEU A 141 9.50 -11.19 -4.55
N ASN A 142 8.50 -11.38 -3.70
CA ASN A 142 8.61 -11.29 -2.24
C ASN A 142 9.13 -9.91 -1.80
N VAL A 143 8.50 -8.85 -2.33
CA VAL A 143 8.78 -7.47 -1.97
C VAL A 143 7.74 -7.01 -0.95
N GLU A 144 8.18 -6.63 0.24
CA GLU A 144 7.32 -6.14 1.33
C GLU A 144 7.58 -4.65 1.57
N ILE A 145 6.52 -3.84 1.56
CA ILE A 145 6.58 -2.40 1.82
C ILE A 145 5.61 -2.13 2.95
N ASP A 146 6.14 -1.87 4.15
CA ASP A 146 5.34 -1.90 5.36
C ASP A 146 5.70 -0.85 6.41
N HIS A 147 4.75 -0.55 7.31
CA HIS A 147 4.94 0.33 8.47
C HIS A 147 5.60 1.68 8.15
N SER A 148 5.48 2.16 6.91
CA SER A 148 6.15 3.36 6.41
C SER A 148 5.17 4.51 6.18
N GLU A 149 5.71 5.72 6.16
CA GLU A 149 5.01 6.92 5.66
C GLU A 149 5.60 7.24 4.29
N ILE A 150 4.78 7.44 3.26
CA ILE A 150 5.26 7.68 1.90
C ILE A 150 4.45 8.80 1.26
N ASP A 151 5.11 9.91 0.95
CA ASP A 151 4.42 11.16 0.64
C ASP A 151 5.14 12.08 -0.34
N HIS A 152 4.38 13.02 -0.92
CA HIS A 152 4.86 14.06 -1.84
C HIS A 152 5.51 13.53 -3.14
N TRP A 153 4.96 12.44 -3.68
CA TRP A 153 5.33 11.89 -4.99
C TRP A 153 4.31 12.32 -6.05
N ARG A 154 4.77 13.08 -7.04
CA ARG A 154 3.93 13.52 -8.16
C ARG A 154 3.70 12.45 -9.23
N GLY A 155 4.51 11.40 -9.29
CA GLY A 155 4.21 10.22 -10.10
C GLY A 155 3.40 9.22 -9.28
N SER A 156 4.11 8.41 -8.52
CA SER A 156 3.53 7.44 -7.60
C SER A 156 4.43 7.17 -6.40
N ALA A 157 3.83 6.92 -5.24
CA ALA A 157 4.59 6.49 -4.06
C ALA A 157 5.18 5.09 -4.28
N VAL A 158 4.37 4.14 -4.78
CA VAL A 158 4.79 2.78 -5.13
C VAL A 158 4.30 2.41 -6.53
N ASN A 159 5.23 2.06 -7.42
CA ASN A 159 4.99 1.65 -8.80
C ASN A 159 5.42 0.20 -9.00
N ILE A 160 4.48 -0.70 -9.30
CA ILE A 160 4.72 -2.14 -9.40
C ILE A 160 4.46 -2.58 -10.81
N GLN A 161 5.47 -3.13 -11.48
CA GLN A 161 5.36 -3.57 -12.87
C GLN A 161 5.91 -4.95 -13.11
N ASP A 162 5.37 -5.62 -14.13
CA ASP A 162 5.71 -7.00 -14.43
C ASP A 162 5.94 -7.29 -15.94
N GLY A 163 6.86 -6.56 -16.56
CA GLY A 163 7.21 -6.76 -17.96
C GLY A 163 7.81 -8.15 -18.29
N GLN A 164 8.16 -8.94 -17.27
CA GLN A 164 8.77 -10.27 -17.40
C GLN A 164 7.82 -11.42 -16.99
N SER A 165 6.54 -11.14 -16.72
CA SER A 165 5.51 -12.16 -16.44
C SER A 165 5.83 -13.09 -15.25
N ARG A 166 6.34 -12.52 -14.16
CA ARG A 166 6.68 -13.23 -12.91
C ARG A 166 5.60 -13.09 -11.84
N ILE A 167 4.70 -12.14 -12.00
CA ILE A 167 3.67 -11.75 -11.05
C ILE A 167 2.29 -11.96 -11.70
N GLY A 168 1.30 -12.38 -10.91
CA GLY A 168 -0.07 -12.53 -11.37
C GLY A 168 -1.01 -12.86 -10.21
N LEU A 169 -2.29 -13.11 -10.53
CA LEU A 169 -3.30 -13.43 -9.51
C LEU A 169 -2.90 -14.60 -8.59
N TRP A 170 -2.23 -15.61 -9.14
CA TRP A 170 -1.83 -16.83 -8.42
C TRP A 170 -0.77 -16.59 -7.33
N ASN A 171 -0.06 -15.46 -7.37
CA ASN A 171 0.89 -15.01 -6.34
C ASN A 171 0.75 -13.52 -6.02
N ALA A 172 -0.47 -12.97 -6.04
CA ALA A 172 -0.68 -11.54 -5.83
C ALA A 172 -0.03 -11.00 -4.53
N GLN A 173 0.12 -11.85 -3.51
CA GLN A 173 0.81 -11.52 -2.25
C GLN A 173 2.34 -11.38 -2.35
N THR A 174 2.95 -11.63 -3.52
CA THR A 174 4.41 -11.56 -3.68
C THR A 174 4.93 -10.13 -3.62
N VAL A 175 4.12 -9.15 -4.01
CA VAL A 175 4.35 -7.75 -3.67
C VAL A 175 3.27 -7.35 -2.68
N TRP A 176 3.68 -7.08 -1.43
CA TRP A 176 2.78 -6.82 -0.32
C TRP A 176 3.00 -5.41 0.20
N VAL A 177 2.02 -4.55 0.01
CA VAL A 177 2.04 -3.16 0.48
C VAL A 177 1.04 -3.05 1.63
N HIS A 178 1.51 -2.92 2.87
CA HIS A 178 0.62 -2.95 4.02
C HIS A 178 1.03 -2.13 5.24
N ASP A 179 0.04 -1.75 6.05
CA ASP A 179 0.28 -1.01 7.31
C ASP A 179 1.05 0.31 7.11
N ASN A 180 0.97 0.91 5.91
CA ASN A 180 1.59 2.20 5.60
C ASN A 180 0.62 3.37 5.76
N TYR A 181 1.17 4.57 5.85
CA TYR A 181 0.44 5.82 5.63
C TYR A 181 0.96 6.46 4.34
N ILE A 182 0.15 6.44 3.28
CA ILE A 182 0.54 6.90 1.94
C ILE A 182 -0.29 8.12 1.59
N HIS A 183 0.33 9.28 1.42
CA HIS A 183 -0.42 10.53 1.29
C HIS A 183 0.24 11.66 0.52
N HIS A 184 -0.55 12.67 0.17
CA HIS A 184 -0.07 13.89 -0.52
C HIS A 184 0.65 13.60 -1.84
N ASN A 185 0.31 12.48 -2.48
CA ASN A 185 0.80 12.13 -3.81
C ASN A 185 -0.19 12.71 -4.82
N GLN A 186 0.11 13.88 -5.36
CA GLN A 186 -0.79 14.63 -6.23
C GLN A 186 -0.02 15.15 -7.44
N HIS A 187 -0.63 15.04 -8.62
CA HIS A 187 -0.10 15.66 -9.83
C HIS A 187 -1.23 15.90 -10.82
N PRO A 188 -1.96 17.01 -10.65
CA PRO A 188 -3.00 17.41 -11.58
C PRO A 188 -2.39 17.79 -12.94
N THR A 189 -3.19 17.62 -13.99
CA THR A 189 -2.86 18.08 -15.34
C THR A 189 -3.48 19.46 -15.61
N GLY A 190 -2.88 20.22 -16.52
CA GLY A 190 -3.40 21.53 -16.94
C GLY A 190 -4.63 21.43 -17.83
N ILE A 191 -4.96 20.23 -18.33
CA ILE A 191 -6.10 19.99 -19.21
C ILE A 191 -7.25 19.37 -18.42
N ILE A 192 -8.30 20.17 -18.20
CA ILE A 192 -9.47 19.83 -17.39
C ILE A 192 -10.18 18.55 -17.86
N CYS A 193 -10.47 18.42 -19.16
CA CYS A 193 -10.92 17.16 -19.73
C CYS A 193 -9.74 16.45 -20.36
N CYS A 194 -9.69 15.14 -20.16
CA CYS A 194 -8.95 14.27 -21.07
C CYS A 194 -7.41 14.38 -20.96
N GLY A 195 -6.90 15.15 -19.99
CA GLY A 195 -5.48 15.16 -19.63
C GLY A 195 -5.13 14.01 -18.68
N HIS A 196 -3.86 13.59 -18.72
CA HIS A 196 -3.32 12.58 -17.80
C HIS A 196 -2.75 13.28 -16.57
N GLY A 197 -3.40 13.11 -15.41
CA GLY A 197 -2.82 13.47 -14.12
C GLY A 197 -2.23 12.23 -13.44
N ALA A 198 -1.16 12.39 -12.65
CA ALA A 198 -0.58 11.33 -11.83
C ALA A 198 -0.85 11.59 -10.33
N GLY A 199 0.02 11.15 -9.42
CA GLY A 199 -0.20 11.25 -7.98
C GLY A 199 -0.88 10.00 -7.43
N TYR A 200 -0.25 8.86 -7.63
CA TYR A 200 -0.77 7.56 -7.21
C TYR A 200 -0.16 7.13 -5.88
N GLY A 201 -0.95 6.55 -4.99
CA GLY A 201 -0.43 5.85 -3.81
C GLY A 201 0.27 4.57 -4.24
N VAL A 202 -0.50 3.61 -4.75
CA VAL A 202 0.02 2.36 -5.33
C VAL A 202 -0.52 2.19 -6.75
N VAL A 203 0.37 1.95 -7.72
CA VAL A 203 0.00 1.68 -9.11
C VAL A 203 0.56 0.33 -9.58
N MET A 204 -0.29 -0.42 -10.28
CA MET A 204 0.07 -1.64 -11.02
C MET A 204 0.18 -1.31 -12.51
N GLY A 205 1.15 -1.92 -13.20
CA GLY A 205 1.27 -1.79 -14.65
C GLY A 205 1.99 -2.95 -15.31
N HIS A 206 1.86 -3.03 -16.63
CA HIS A 206 2.53 -4.03 -17.46
C HIS A 206 2.38 -5.49 -16.99
N GLY A 207 1.21 -5.88 -16.49
CA GLY A 207 0.88 -7.25 -16.08
C GLY A 207 1.02 -7.52 -14.58
N ALA A 208 1.22 -6.50 -13.76
CA ALA A 208 1.52 -6.67 -12.34
C ALA A 208 0.29 -6.98 -11.47
N TYR A 209 0.55 -7.66 -10.35
CA TYR A 209 -0.38 -7.82 -9.23
C TYR A 209 0.27 -7.43 -7.91
N ALA A 210 -0.57 -6.97 -6.97
CA ALA A 210 -0.16 -6.73 -5.59
C ALA A 210 -1.29 -7.01 -4.61
N LEU A 211 -0.92 -7.39 -3.38
CA LEU A 211 -1.79 -7.31 -2.22
C LEU A 211 -1.56 -5.96 -1.53
N VAL A 212 -2.58 -5.12 -1.53
CA VAL A 212 -2.56 -3.79 -0.92
C VAL A 212 -3.56 -3.78 0.22
N GLU A 213 -3.08 -3.85 1.46
CA GLU A 213 -3.99 -3.98 2.61
C GLU A 213 -3.58 -3.24 3.88
N ARG A 214 -4.58 -2.89 4.70
CA ARG A 214 -4.35 -2.22 6.00
C ARG A 214 -3.58 -0.90 5.91
N ASN A 215 -3.48 -0.31 4.72
CA ASN A 215 -2.88 1.00 4.55
C ASN A 215 -3.90 2.10 4.86
N VAL A 216 -3.38 3.25 5.25
CA VAL A 216 -4.11 4.50 5.36
C VAL A 216 -3.72 5.36 4.17
N PHE A 217 -4.70 5.81 3.41
CA PHE A 217 -4.50 6.71 2.29
C PHE A 217 -5.18 8.04 2.56
N ASP A 218 -4.51 9.15 2.27
CA ASP A 218 -5.12 10.47 2.27
C ASP A 218 -4.43 11.37 1.26
N TYR A 219 -5.12 12.36 0.69
CA TYR A 219 -4.50 13.27 -0.27
C TYR A 219 -3.73 12.58 -1.43
N ASN A 220 -4.18 11.43 -1.94
CA ASN A 220 -3.66 10.85 -3.19
C ASN A 220 -4.65 11.16 -4.32
N ARG A 221 -4.21 11.36 -5.55
CA ARG A 221 -5.16 11.43 -6.69
C ARG A 221 -5.87 10.09 -6.88
N HIS A 222 -5.10 9.00 -6.86
CA HIS A 222 -5.58 7.63 -6.72
C HIS A 222 -4.86 6.99 -5.54
N ALA A 223 -5.59 6.47 -4.56
CA ALA A 223 -5.00 5.65 -3.51
C ALA A 223 -4.42 4.36 -4.10
N ILE A 224 -5.19 3.68 -4.96
CA ILE A 224 -4.82 2.42 -5.63
C ILE A 224 -5.29 2.49 -7.09
N THR A 225 -4.42 2.20 -8.06
CA THR A 225 -4.78 2.21 -9.48
C THR A 225 -4.03 1.14 -10.29
N GLY A 226 -4.49 0.83 -11.50
CA GLY A 226 -3.74 0.08 -12.50
C GLY A 226 -3.77 0.79 -13.86
N ASP A 227 -2.72 0.63 -14.66
CA ASP A 227 -2.58 1.29 -15.97
C ASP A 227 -3.46 0.66 -17.07
N GLY A 228 -4.04 -0.51 -16.79
CA GLY A 228 -4.97 -1.22 -17.66
C GLY A 228 -4.30 -2.21 -18.60
N SER A 229 -2.98 -2.39 -18.50
CA SER A 229 -2.20 -3.39 -19.24
C SER A 229 -2.78 -4.78 -19.02
N ALA A 230 -2.68 -5.63 -20.05
CA ALA A 230 -3.14 -7.01 -19.93
C ALA A 230 -2.40 -7.74 -18.80
N GLY A 231 -3.14 -8.36 -17.89
CA GLY A 231 -2.59 -9.03 -16.71
C GLY A 231 -2.52 -8.15 -15.46
N ASP A 232 -2.78 -6.84 -15.55
CA ASP A 232 -2.84 -5.99 -14.37
C ASP A 232 -3.97 -6.41 -13.44
N GLY A 233 -3.73 -6.36 -12.14
CA GLY A 233 -4.78 -6.54 -11.15
C GLY A 233 -4.29 -6.29 -9.74
N TYR A 234 -5.20 -6.36 -8.77
CA TYR A 234 -4.84 -6.14 -7.38
C TYR A 234 -5.87 -6.70 -6.41
N LEU A 235 -5.40 -7.04 -5.22
CA LEU A 235 -6.23 -7.37 -4.06
C LEU A 235 -6.15 -6.21 -3.08
N ALA A 236 -7.19 -5.40 -2.98
CA ALA A 236 -7.27 -4.23 -2.12
C ALA A 236 -8.14 -4.55 -0.90
N TYR A 237 -7.52 -4.81 0.26
CA TYR A 237 -8.24 -5.27 1.46
C TYR A 237 -8.05 -4.38 2.68
N ARG A 238 -9.14 -4.10 3.41
CA ARG A 238 -9.06 -3.46 4.74
C ARG A 238 -8.27 -2.15 4.75
N ASN A 239 -8.24 -1.40 3.65
CA ASN A 239 -7.60 -0.07 3.63
C ASN A 239 -8.55 0.99 4.20
N LEU A 240 -7.98 2.03 4.78
CA LEU A 240 -8.69 3.22 5.24
C LEU A 240 -8.32 4.41 4.36
N ILE A 241 -9.24 4.80 3.48
CA ILE A 241 -9.11 5.97 2.62
C ILE A 241 -9.84 7.15 3.29
N TRP A 242 -9.09 8.17 3.67
CA TRP A 242 -9.60 9.34 4.38
C TRP A 242 -10.29 10.34 3.45
N GLY A 243 -10.74 11.47 4.01
CA GLY A 243 -11.58 12.44 3.33
C GLY A 243 -10.86 13.45 2.44
N GLY A 244 -9.52 13.58 2.53
CA GLY A 244 -8.76 14.56 1.75
C GLY A 244 -8.74 14.20 0.28
N GLY A 245 -8.39 12.94 -0.03
CA GLY A 245 -8.38 12.36 -1.38
C GLY A 245 -7.74 13.24 -2.46
N GLY A 246 -8.05 13.00 -3.72
CA GLY A 246 -7.46 13.76 -4.82
C GLY A 246 -8.01 15.18 -4.97
N ASP A 247 -7.21 16.11 -5.50
CA ASP A 247 -7.78 17.36 -6.03
C ASP A 247 -8.57 17.07 -7.33
N ASN A 248 -9.80 17.61 -7.42
CA ASN A 248 -10.74 17.38 -8.53
C ASN A 248 -10.98 18.64 -9.39
N SER A 249 -10.35 19.78 -9.08
CA SER A 249 -10.74 21.05 -9.70
C SER A 249 -10.16 21.24 -11.11
N HIS A 250 -9.11 20.50 -11.48
CA HIS A 250 -8.50 20.54 -12.81
C HIS A 250 -8.37 19.16 -13.48
N VAL A 251 -8.90 18.10 -12.88
CA VAL A 251 -8.93 16.75 -13.47
C VAL A 251 -10.30 16.11 -13.19
N TRP A 252 -11.00 15.68 -14.24
CA TRP A 252 -12.33 15.05 -14.10
C TRP A 252 -12.30 13.59 -13.65
N HIS A 253 -11.11 12.99 -13.62
CA HIS A 253 -10.91 11.55 -13.40
C HIS A 253 -10.32 11.26 -12.02
N THR A 254 -10.66 12.03 -10.98
CA THR A 254 -10.11 11.79 -9.64
C THR A 254 -11.06 10.87 -8.85
N HIS A 255 -10.53 9.72 -8.44
CA HIS A 255 -11.22 8.66 -7.72
C HIS A 255 -10.21 7.82 -6.95
N GLU A 256 -10.61 7.19 -5.85
CA GLU A 256 -9.61 6.65 -4.90
C GLU A 256 -9.09 5.28 -5.31
N ILE A 257 -9.95 4.41 -5.83
CA ILE A 257 -9.58 3.08 -6.33
C ILE A 257 -9.96 3.02 -7.81
N ASP A 258 -9.00 2.70 -8.68
CA ASP A 258 -9.19 2.73 -10.13
C ASP A 258 -8.67 1.50 -10.84
N MET A 259 -9.23 1.23 -12.01
CA MET A 259 -8.52 0.54 -13.06
C MET A 259 -8.73 1.27 -14.39
N HIS A 260 -7.62 1.73 -14.98
CA HIS A 260 -7.62 2.40 -16.27
C HIS A 260 -8.09 1.45 -17.38
N GLY A 261 -8.76 2.01 -18.39
CA GLY A 261 -8.81 1.38 -19.70
C GLY A 261 -7.49 1.61 -20.44
N ASN A 262 -7.15 0.74 -21.38
CA ASN A 262 -5.87 0.81 -22.10
C ASN A 262 -5.89 1.68 -23.37
N ASP A 263 -7.05 2.24 -23.75
CA ASP A 263 -7.20 3.05 -24.97
C ASP A 263 -7.09 4.55 -24.67
N SER A 264 -5.98 5.16 -25.10
CA SER A 264 -5.76 6.59 -24.92
C SER A 264 -6.66 7.47 -25.80
N SER A 265 -7.26 6.94 -26.87
CA SER A 265 -8.15 7.69 -27.76
C SER A 265 -9.46 8.11 -27.08
N CYS A 266 -9.85 7.40 -26.02
CA CYS A 266 -10.94 7.74 -25.12
C CYS A 266 -10.42 8.18 -23.74
N SER A 267 -9.20 8.71 -23.67
CA SER A 267 -8.59 9.18 -22.42
C SER A 267 -8.48 8.10 -21.34
N TYR A 268 -8.28 6.83 -21.73
CA TYR A 268 -8.24 5.67 -20.82
C TYR A 268 -9.57 5.35 -20.14
N GLU A 269 -10.69 5.80 -20.72
CA GLU A 269 -12.07 5.51 -20.28
C GLU A 269 -12.75 4.39 -21.07
N CYS A 270 -11.98 3.59 -21.82
CA CYS A 270 -12.50 2.49 -22.61
C CYS A 270 -11.37 1.51 -22.98
N GLY A 271 -11.74 0.44 -23.69
CA GLY A 271 -10.81 -0.62 -24.11
C GLY A 271 -10.71 -1.75 -23.08
N SER A 272 -9.59 -2.46 -23.06
CA SER A 272 -9.33 -3.49 -22.03
C SER A 272 -8.84 -2.85 -20.73
N ALA A 273 -9.02 -3.50 -19.60
CA ALA A 273 -8.64 -2.98 -18.28
C ALA A 273 -8.11 -4.08 -17.35
N GLY A 274 -6.89 -4.56 -17.58
CA GLY A 274 -6.31 -5.60 -16.74
C GLY A 274 -7.01 -6.96 -16.81
N GLU A 275 -6.78 -7.76 -15.78
CA GLU A 275 -7.34 -9.10 -15.57
C GLU A 275 -8.42 -9.11 -14.49
N TYR A 276 -8.04 -8.97 -13.22
CA TYR A 276 -8.95 -9.07 -12.08
C TYR A 276 -8.58 -8.12 -10.94
N MET A 277 -9.58 -7.45 -10.39
CA MET A 277 -9.45 -6.58 -9.23
C MET A 277 -10.42 -7.04 -8.14
N ASP A 278 -9.91 -7.22 -6.93
CA ASP A 278 -10.73 -7.58 -5.76
C ASP A 278 -10.65 -6.48 -4.71
N VAL A 279 -11.77 -5.81 -4.44
CA VAL A 279 -11.84 -4.63 -3.57
C VAL A 279 -12.80 -4.95 -2.43
N GLU A 280 -12.25 -5.40 -1.30
CA GLU A 280 -13.06 -5.82 -0.16
C GLU A 280 -12.68 -5.23 1.19
N TYR A 281 -13.69 -5.00 2.03
CA TYR A 281 -13.53 -4.53 3.40
C TYR A 281 -12.78 -3.18 3.54
N ASN A 282 -12.73 -2.37 2.49
CA ASN A 282 -12.14 -1.04 2.53
C ASN A 282 -13.14 -0.02 3.07
N THR A 283 -12.62 0.97 3.79
CA THR A 283 -13.39 2.14 4.23
C THR A 283 -12.99 3.33 3.38
N VAL A 284 -13.95 3.95 2.69
CA VAL A 284 -13.74 5.11 1.82
C VAL A 284 -14.56 6.29 2.34
N TRP A 285 -13.88 7.27 2.93
CA TRP A 285 -14.49 8.48 3.48
C TRP A 285 -14.31 9.73 2.63
N TYR A 286 -13.55 9.61 1.55
CA TYR A 286 -13.53 10.54 0.45
C TYR A 286 -14.90 10.64 -0.22
N THR A 287 -15.35 11.87 -0.52
CA THR A 287 -16.62 12.11 -1.24
C THR A 287 -16.55 13.23 -2.26
N ASN A 288 -15.37 13.82 -2.49
CA ASN A 288 -15.22 14.90 -3.47
C ASN A 288 -15.18 14.38 -4.92
N GLY A 289 -15.03 13.05 -5.08
CA GLY A 289 -15.05 12.32 -6.33
C GLY A 289 -15.60 10.90 -6.12
N THR A 290 -15.40 10.03 -7.09
CA THR A 290 -15.87 8.63 -7.03
C THR A 290 -14.98 7.79 -6.09
N GLY A 291 -15.58 6.84 -5.35
CA GLY A 291 -14.83 5.94 -4.50
C GLY A 291 -14.03 4.89 -5.29
N VAL A 292 -14.72 4.10 -6.10
CA VAL A 292 -14.15 3.07 -6.97
C VAL A 292 -14.61 3.30 -8.40
N LYS A 293 -13.68 3.31 -9.37
CA LYS A 293 -13.99 3.43 -10.79
C LYS A 293 -13.37 2.30 -11.60
N LEU A 294 -14.15 1.76 -12.53
CA LEU A 294 -13.67 0.85 -13.58
C LEU A 294 -13.81 1.51 -14.95
N ARG A 295 -12.69 1.74 -15.62
CA ARG A 295 -12.66 2.60 -16.82
C ARG A 295 -12.70 1.79 -18.12
N GLY A 296 -12.11 0.61 -18.17
CA GLY A 296 -12.22 -0.32 -19.31
C GLY A 296 -12.86 -1.66 -18.95
N THR A 297 -12.79 -2.65 -19.86
CA THR A 297 -13.29 -4.01 -19.65
C THR A 297 -12.16 -4.95 -19.23
N PRO A 298 -12.12 -5.43 -17.96
CA PRO A 298 -11.17 -6.44 -17.50
C PRO A 298 -11.44 -7.79 -18.15
N SER A 299 -10.42 -8.64 -18.29
CA SER A 299 -10.60 -9.97 -18.87
C SER A 299 -11.36 -10.94 -17.97
N VAL A 300 -11.36 -10.71 -16.64
CA VAL A 300 -12.12 -11.47 -15.65
C VAL A 300 -13.19 -10.61 -14.97
N GLY A 301 -12.82 -9.50 -14.34
CA GLY A 301 -13.78 -8.65 -13.62
C GLY A 301 -13.17 -7.72 -12.57
N MET A 302 -14.02 -6.88 -11.97
CA MET A 302 -13.73 -6.16 -10.74
C MET A 302 -14.81 -6.50 -9.70
N THR A 303 -14.43 -7.14 -8.60
CA THR A 303 -15.31 -7.37 -7.46
C THR A 303 -15.19 -6.22 -6.47
N VAL A 304 -16.31 -5.63 -6.08
CA VAL A 304 -16.35 -4.58 -5.06
C VAL A 304 -17.33 -4.97 -3.97
N SER A 305 -16.84 -5.51 -2.86
CA SER A 305 -17.72 -6.11 -1.85
C SER A 305 -17.39 -5.76 -0.40
N HIS A 306 -18.41 -5.73 0.47
CA HIS A 306 -18.23 -5.50 1.92
C HIS A 306 -17.47 -4.20 2.30
N ASN A 307 -17.43 -3.21 1.40
CA ASN A 307 -16.81 -1.93 1.68
C ASN A 307 -17.77 -1.00 2.42
N VAL A 308 -17.21 -0.02 3.13
CA VAL A 308 -17.95 1.08 3.76
C VAL A 308 -17.62 2.36 3.02
N PHE A 309 -18.65 3.01 2.47
CA PHE A 309 -18.54 4.30 1.80
C PHE A 309 -19.24 5.39 2.60
N ARG A 310 -18.65 6.59 2.60
CA ARG A 310 -19.34 7.81 3.05
C ARG A 310 -20.36 8.31 2.02
N HIS A 311 -20.21 7.98 0.74
CA HIS A 311 -21.16 8.37 -0.30
C HIS A 311 -22.59 7.94 0.03
N SER A 312 -23.56 8.79 -0.30
CA SER A 312 -24.99 8.51 -0.13
C SER A 312 -25.60 7.69 -1.27
N SER A 313 -24.86 7.52 -2.37
CA SER A 313 -25.31 6.85 -3.59
C SER A 313 -24.31 5.79 -4.01
N LEU A 314 -24.83 4.62 -4.42
CA LEU A 314 -23.99 3.50 -4.83
C LEU A 314 -23.36 3.77 -6.20
N TRP A 315 -24.19 4.16 -7.16
CA TRP A 315 -23.80 4.34 -8.55
C TRP A 315 -23.94 5.80 -8.96
N VAL A 316 -23.04 6.25 -9.83
CA VAL A 316 -23.19 7.54 -10.51
C VAL A 316 -24.52 7.54 -11.29
N GLY A 317 -25.36 8.54 -11.03
CA GLY A 317 -26.67 8.67 -11.67
C GLY A 317 -26.61 9.45 -12.98
N SER A 318 -27.59 9.24 -13.86
CA SER A 318 -27.69 9.98 -15.14
C SER A 318 -28.04 11.47 -14.97
N ILE A 319 -28.57 11.88 -13.81
CA ILE A 319 -28.86 13.27 -13.45
C ILE A 319 -28.65 13.44 -11.92
N LEU A 320 -27.40 13.68 -11.50
CA LEU A 320 -26.93 14.02 -10.14
C LEU A 320 -27.23 13.01 -8.99
N PRO A 321 -26.28 12.68 -8.11
CA PRO A 321 -24.96 13.31 -7.93
C PRO A 321 -23.93 12.89 -8.98
N ILE A 322 -23.02 13.82 -9.31
CA ILE A 322 -21.88 13.62 -10.24
C ILE A 322 -20.84 12.62 -9.73
N HIS A 323 -20.88 12.27 -8.43
CA HIS A 323 -19.97 11.35 -7.77
C HIS A 323 -20.75 10.37 -6.88
N ALA A 324 -20.30 9.13 -6.84
CA ALA A 324 -20.91 8.06 -6.06
C ALA A 324 -19.83 7.12 -5.52
N ALA A 325 -20.25 6.10 -4.76
CA ALA A 325 -19.31 5.06 -4.33
C ALA A 325 -18.66 4.37 -5.53
N LEU A 326 -19.43 4.08 -6.59
CA LEU A 326 -19.02 3.31 -7.75
C LEU A 326 -19.34 4.03 -9.06
N ASP A 327 -18.42 3.92 -10.01
CA ASP A 327 -18.59 4.32 -11.42
C ASP A 327 -18.00 3.24 -12.33
N GLN A 328 -18.59 3.04 -13.51
CA GLN A 328 -17.96 2.26 -14.57
C GLN A 328 -18.30 2.84 -15.94
N THR A 329 -17.29 2.99 -16.78
CA THR A 329 -17.48 3.48 -18.15
C THR A 329 -17.79 2.33 -19.11
N GLU A 330 -17.21 1.16 -18.85
CA GLU A 330 -17.43 -0.09 -19.61
C GLU A 330 -18.14 -1.15 -18.73
N THR A 331 -17.80 -2.42 -18.88
CA THR A 331 -18.44 -3.53 -18.15
C THR A 331 -17.42 -4.34 -17.36
N GLY A 332 -17.86 -5.05 -16.32
CA GLY A 332 -17.02 -5.95 -15.53
C GLY A 332 -17.01 -5.65 -14.03
N LEU A 333 -17.63 -4.54 -13.58
CA LEU A 333 -17.77 -4.25 -12.16
C LEU A 333 -18.96 -5.01 -11.56
N HIS A 334 -18.68 -5.83 -10.56
CA HIS A 334 -19.64 -6.62 -9.81
C HIS A 334 -19.61 -6.21 -8.33
N GLN A 335 -20.71 -5.66 -7.83
CA GLN A 335 -20.78 -5.17 -6.45
C GLN A 335 -21.72 -6.02 -5.59
N SER A 336 -21.39 -6.18 -4.30
CA SER A 336 -22.30 -6.78 -3.31
C SER A 336 -21.97 -6.34 -1.88
N ALA A 337 -22.94 -6.38 -0.97
CA ALA A 337 -22.74 -6.16 0.47
C ALA A 337 -22.01 -4.86 0.89
N ASN A 338 -21.96 -3.84 0.03
CA ASN A 338 -21.39 -2.54 0.38
C ASN A 338 -22.36 -1.73 1.25
N THR A 339 -21.82 -1.02 2.24
CA THR A 339 -22.56 -0.12 3.12
C THR A 339 -22.30 1.33 2.70
N LEU A 340 -23.37 2.12 2.57
CA LEU A 340 -23.32 3.54 2.21
C LEU A 340 -23.65 4.44 3.40
N ASP A 341 -23.45 5.75 3.23
CA ASP A 341 -23.80 6.80 4.20
C ASP A 341 -23.28 6.50 5.62
N SER A 342 -22.08 5.89 5.70
CA SER A 342 -21.51 5.39 6.94
C SER A 342 -20.18 6.10 7.21
N TYR A 343 -20.29 7.35 7.67
CA TYR A 343 -19.17 8.11 8.20
C TYR A 343 -19.12 8.02 9.73
N THR A 344 -18.12 7.29 10.25
CA THR A 344 -17.81 7.25 11.69
C THR A 344 -16.48 7.96 12.00
N GLY A 345 -15.88 8.61 11.00
CA GLY A 345 -14.57 9.26 11.12
C GLY A 345 -14.50 10.47 12.04
N GLY A 346 -15.62 10.94 12.62
CA GLY A 346 -15.63 11.92 13.71
C GLY A 346 -15.86 11.32 15.11
N GLN A 347 -16.22 10.04 15.21
CA GLN A 347 -16.53 9.39 16.47
C GLN A 347 -15.26 8.76 17.05
N ARG A 348 -15.00 8.91 18.35
CA ARG A 348 -13.79 8.38 19.00
C ARG A 348 -14.11 7.75 20.35
N LYS A 349 -13.39 6.67 20.66
CA LYS A 349 -13.09 6.25 22.02
C LYS A 349 -11.58 6.34 22.22
N TYR A 350 -11.11 6.23 23.46
CA TYR A 350 -9.72 6.47 23.80
C TYR A 350 -9.22 5.41 24.76
N CYS A 351 -8.03 4.86 24.47
CA CYS A 351 -7.36 3.85 25.27
C CYS A 351 -5.92 3.67 24.77
N ASP A 352 -5.03 3.17 25.61
CA ASP A 352 -3.59 3.00 25.30
C ASP A 352 -3.34 1.69 24.52
N PHE A 353 -3.37 1.73 23.19
CA PHE A 353 -3.27 0.53 22.35
C PHE A 353 -1.81 0.12 22.04
N ASP A 354 -0.86 1.02 22.25
CA ASP A 354 0.56 0.74 21.99
C ASP A 354 1.42 0.64 23.27
N GLY A 355 0.84 0.91 24.44
CA GLY A 355 1.47 0.78 25.74
C GLY A 355 2.41 1.94 26.08
N ASP A 356 2.32 3.07 25.39
CA ASP A 356 3.18 4.24 25.63
C ASP A 356 2.73 5.09 26.85
N GLY A 357 1.61 4.73 27.47
CA GLY A 357 1.00 5.44 28.60
C GLY A 357 0.10 6.61 28.18
N VAL A 358 -0.10 6.85 26.89
CA VAL A 358 -0.96 7.87 26.30
C VAL A 358 -2.15 7.19 25.64
N ASN A 359 -3.36 7.72 25.88
CA ASN A 359 -4.53 7.17 25.23
C ASN A 359 -4.55 7.51 23.73
N ASP A 360 -4.68 6.49 22.90
CA ASP A 360 -4.83 6.57 21.46
C ASP A 360 -6.30 6.73 21.06
N ALA A 361 -6.53 7.42 19.94
CA ALA A 361 -7.87 7.61 19.42
C ALA A 361 -8.31 6.35 18.66
N PHE A 362 -9.41 5.72 19.06
CA PHE A 362 -9.95 4.51 18.43
C PHE A 362 -11.18 4.81 17.56
N ILE A 363 -11.24 4.18 16.39
CA ILE A 363 -12.41 4.18 15.49
C ILE A 363 -12.86 2.76 15.16
N ALA A 364 -14.17 2.63 14.95
CA ALA A 364 -14.77 1.46 14.33
C ALA A 364 -15.55 1.91 13.09
N THR A 365 -15.14 1.43 11.92
CA THR A 365 -15.73 1.80 10.62
C THR A 365 -17.02 1.03 10.34
N GLY A 366 -17.26 -0.06 11.10
CA GLY A 366 -18.33 -1.02 10.85
C GLY A 366 -17.88 -2.23 10.02
N ILE A 367 -16.60 -2.28 9.63
CA ILE A 367 -15.94 -3.43 9.00
C ILE A 367 -14.50 -3.62 9.50
N THR A 368 -13.87 -2.56 10.00
CA THR A 368 -12.51 -2.54 10.53
C THR A 368 -12.41 -1.65 11.77
N TRP A 369 -11.43 -1.94 12.61
CA TRP A 369 -11.06 -1.18 13.79
C TRP A 369 -9.65 -0.63 13.61
N TRP A 370 -9.46 0.60 14.06
CA TRP A 370 -8.18 1.31 13.97
C TRP A 370 -7.94 2.13 15.23
N TYR A 371 -6.68 2.33 15.56
CA TYR A 371 -6.28 3.32 16.56
C TYR A 371 -5.29 4.31 15.94
N GLN A 372 -5.25 5.52 16.47
CA GLN A 372 -4.33 6.57 16.07
C GLN A 372 -3.40 6.86 17.23
N SER A 373 -2.12 6.57 17.04
CA SER A 373 -1.13 6.69 18.08
C SER A 373 -0.20 7.88 17.87
N SER A 374 0.02 8.62 18.97
CA SER A 374 1.04 9.69 18.99
C SER A 374 2.46 9.13 18.92
N SER A 375 2.66 7.92 19.47
CA SER A 375 3.89 7.13 19.38
C SER A 375 4.14 6.54 17.98
N LEU A 376 3.19 6.69 17.06
CA LEU A 376 3.37 6.32 15.65
C LEU A 376 3.35 7.56 14.73
N GLY A 377 3.66 8.73 15.28
CA GLY A 377 3.66 9.99 14.54
C GLY A 377 2.25 10.52 14.24
N GLY A 378 1.24 10.05 14.96
CA GLY A 378 -0.16 10.42 14.72
C GLY A 378 -0.83 9.65 13.59
N ARG A 379 -0.24 8.54 13.11
CA ARG A 379 -0.83 7.71 12.06
C ARG A 379 -1.93 6.79 12.61
N TRP A 380 -2.87 6.43 11.74
CA TRP A 380 -3.82 5.35 12.00
C TRP A 380 -3.15 3.99 11.78
N SER A 381 -3.38 3.05 12.68
CA SER A 381 -2.91 1.67 12.59
C SER A 381 -4.09 0.72 12.67
N TYR A 382 -4.08 -0.27 11.78
CA TYR A 382 -5.11 -1.29 11.74
C TYR A 382 -5.02 -2.14 13.00
N LEU A 383 -6.18 -2.46 13.58
CA LEU A 383 -6.27 -3.31 14.76
C LEU A 383 -6.92 -4.66 14.45
N ASN A 384 -8.12 -4.65 13.85
CA ASN A 384 -8.89 -5.86 13.59
C ASN A 384 -9.98 -5.66 12.53
N GLN A 385 -10.43 -6.75 11.91
CA GLN A 385 -11.60 -6.78 11.04
C GLN A 385 -12.82 -7.14 11.89
N SER A 386 -13.78 -6.22 12.01
CA SER A 386 -14.95 -6.39 12.88
C SER A 386 -16.09 -5.50 12.44
N THR A 387 -17.30 -6.05 12.45
CA THR A 387 -18.53 -5.30 12.14
C THR A 387 -19.11 -4.55 13.33
N THR A 388 -18.61 -4.84 14.53
CA THR A 388 -19.04 -4.18 15.76
C THR A 388 -18.69 -2.70 15.72
N ARG A 389 -19.69 -1.84 16.00
CA ARG A 389 -19.54 -0.38 15.93
C ARG A 389 -19.05 0.20 17.24
N LEU A 390 -18.60 1.45 17.18
CA LEU A 390 -18.01 2.16 18.31
C LEU A 390 -18.94 2.21 19.54
N ALA A 391 -20.25 2.29 19.34
CA ALA A 391 -21.23 2.31 20.42
C ALA A 391 -21.23 1.02 21.25
N ASP A 392 -20.88 -0.11 20.64
CA ASP A 392 -21.03 -1.45 21.22
C ASP A 392 -19.72 -1.99 21.83
N VAL A 393 -18.60 -1.29 21.66
CA VAL A 393 -17.31 -1.71 22.24
C VAL A 393 -17.06 -1.10 23.62
N THR A 394 -16.32 -1.78 24.49
CA THR A 394 -15.71 -1.20 25.69
C THR A 394 -14.21 -1.40 25.59
N LEU A 395 -13.44 -0.36 25.91
CA LEU A 395 -11.99 -0.38 25.82
C LEU A 395 -11.38 -0.50 27.23
N GLY A 396 -10.32 -1.29 27.35
CA GLY A 396 -9.51 -1.42 28.56
C GLY A 396 -8.58 -2.62 28.48
N ASP A 397 -7.54 -2.65 29.31
CA ASP A 397 -6.64 -3.78 29.48
C ASP A 397 -7.37 -4.92 30.23
N VAL A 398 -7.78 -5.96 29.50
CA VAL A 398 -8.61 -7.06 30.01
C VAL A 398 -7.75 -8.21 30.52
N ASP A 399 -6.60 -8.46 29.90
CA ASP A 399 -5.72 -9.58 30.24
C ASP A 399 -4.51 -9.20 31.13
N GLY A 400 -4.28 -7.91 31.35
CA GLY A 400 -3.28 -7.36 32.25
C GLY A 400 -1.89 -7.22 31.61
N ASP A 401 -1.76 -7.21 30.28
CA ASP A 401 -0.48 -7.08 29.57
C ASP A 401 0.00 -5.62 29.40
N GLY A 402 -0.84 -4.65 29.78
CA GLY A 402 -0.55 -3.22 29.67
C GLY A 402 -0.94 -2.60 28.34
N LEU A 403 -1.53 -3.35 27.41
CA LEU A 403 -2.11 -2.88 26.17
C LEU A 403 -3.64 -2.82 26.26
N CYS A 404 -4.25 -1.95 25.47
CA CYS A 404 -5.70 -1.86 25.44
C CYS A 404 -6.35 -2.95 24.60
N ASP A 405 -7.32 -3.63 25.18
CA ASP A 405 -8.19 -4.59 24.52
C ASP A 405 -9.55 -4.00 24.14
N VAL A 406 -10.25 -4.70 23.24
CA VAL A 406 -11.60 -4.33 22.80
C VAL A 406 -12.60 -5.41 23.21
N SER A 407 -13.41 -5.12 24.22
CA SER A 407 -14.57 -5.94 24.59
C SER A 407 -15.78 -5.60 23.73
N TYR A 408 -16.52 -6.59 23.24
CA TYR A 408 -17.69 -6.41 22.37
C TYR A 408 -18.74 -7.51 22.57
N PRO A 409 -19.97 -7.35 22.05
CA PRO A 409 -20.98 -8.41 22.12
C PRO A 409 -20.46 -9.69 21.47
N GLY A 410 -20.23 -10.72 22.28
CA GLY A 410 -19.76 -12.03 21.83
C GLY A 410 -18.27 -12.30 22.04
N GLY A 411 -17.47 -11.37 22.58
CA GLY A 411 -16.08 -11.67 22.89
C GLY A 411 -15.22 -10.49 23.33
N VAL A 412 -13.93 -10.76 23.42
CA VAL A 412 -12.87 -9.77 23.65
C VAL A 412 -11.82 -10.00 22.58
N PHE A 413 -11.41 -8.93 21.91
CA PHE A 413 -10.22 -8.91 21.09
C PHE A 413 -9.07 -8.49 21.99
N VAL A 414 -8.17 -9.43 22.25
CA VAL A 414 -6.93 -9.17 22.98
C VAL A 414 -5.93 -8.59 21.99
N ASN A 415 -5.43 -7.39 22.27
CA ASN A 415 -4.49 -6.69 21.41
C ASN A 415 -3.10 -7.33 21.52
N PRO A 416 -2.58 -7.96 20.47
CA PRO A 416 -1.33 -8.70 20.57
C PRO A 416 -0.08 -7.78 20.51
N GLY A 417 -0.27 -6.46 20.42
CA GLY A 417 0.79 -5.48 20.19
C GLY A 417 1.31 -5.49 18.74
N GLN A 418 2.16 -4.52 18.41
CA GLN A 418 2.73 -4.38 17.05
C GLN A 418 3.78 -5.46 16.72
N ASP A 419 4.28 -6.21 17.71
CA ASP A 419 5.31 -7.25 17.52
C ASP A 419 4.73 -8.62 17.08
N ALA A 420 3.41 -8.75 16.93
CA ALA A 420 2.78 -10.04 16.63
C ALA A 420 2.63 -10.36 15.12
N SER A 421 3.07 -9.49 14.21
CA SER A 421 2.92 -9.71 12.76
C SER A 421 4.23 -10.15 12.09
N SER A 422 4.53 -11.47 12.12
CA SER A 422 5.20 -12.15 11.00
C SER A 422 5.25 -13.70 11.08
N THR A 423 4.44 -14.37 11.90
CA THR A 423 4.38 -15.85 11.88
C THR A 423 2.96 -16.37 11.90
N THR A 424 2.21 -16.12 10.84
CA THR A 424 1.24 -17.09 10.35
C THR A 424 0.91 -16.78 8.90
N ALA A 425 1.68 -17.38 8.00
CA ALA A 425 1.13 -17.77 6.71
C ALA A 425 -0.03 -18.72 7.00
N VAL A 426 -1.24 -18.18 7.19
CA VAL A 426 -2.45 -18.98 7.18
C VAL A 426 -2.69 -19.30 5.72
N SER A 427 -2.19 -20.47 5.32
CA SER A 427 -2.80 -21.22 4.24
C SER A 427 -4.27 -21.39 4.59
N ASN A 428 -5.14 -20.64 3.93
CA ASN A 428 -6.47 -21.11 3.60
C ASN A 428 -6.71 -20.62 2.18
N GLY A 429 -6.46 -21.54 1.23
CA GLY A 429 -7.11 -21.46 -0.07
C GLY A 429 -8.63 -21.63 0.11
N PRO A 430 -9.39 -21.55 -0.99
CA PRO A 430 -10.84 -21.67 -0.97
C PRO A 430 -11.36 -22.92 -0.25
#